data_AF-A0A960PUZ6-F1
#
_entry.id   AF-A0A960PUZ6-F1
#
_cell.length_a   1.000
_cell.length_b   1.000
_cell.length_c   1.000
_cell.angle_alpha   90.00
_cell.angle_beta   90.00
_cell.angle_gamma   90.00
#
_symmetry.space_group_name_H-M   'P 1'
#
loop_
_entity.id
_entity.type
_entity.pdbx_description
1 polymer ?
#
loop_
_entity_poly.entity_id
_entity_poly.type
_entity_poly.pdbx_seq_one_letter_code
_entity_poly.pdbx_strand_id
1 'polypeptide(L)'
;MKLNGGQALIKSLEMEGVEVIFGLPGGAILPVYDPIIDSPIRHILVRHEQGAGHMAEGYAHATGRPGVAMVTSGPGATNIVTPLADAYMDSVPMVCITGQVPSVAIGTDAFQEADITGITQ
;
A
#
# COMPACT_ATOMS: atom_id res chain seq x y z
N MET A 1 21.00 -10.36 -11.51
CA MET A 1 20.61 -10.85 -10.16
C MET A 1 19.12 -11.15 -10.21
N LYS A 2 18.64 -12.27 -9.66
CA LYS A 2 17.21 -12.59 -9.66
C LYS A 2 16.56 -11.87 -8.47
N LEU A 3 15.69 -10.90 -8.74
CA LEU A 3 14.92 -10.18 -7.71
C LEU A 3 13.74 -11.05 -7.24
N ASN A 4 13.41 -10.99 -5.95
CA ASN A 4 12.14 -11.53 -5.46
C ASN A 4 10.97 -10.55 -5.73
N GLY A 5 9.73 -10.96 -5.47
CA GLY A 5 8.55 -10.15 -5.78
C GLY A 5 8.51 -8.79 -5.08
N GLY A 6 8.85 -8.73 -3.79
CA GLY A 6 8.89 -7.48 -3.04
C GLY A 6 9.98 -6.54 -3.54
N GLN A 7 11.18 -7.07 -3.81
CA GLN A 7 12.27 -6.31 -4.40
C GLN A 7 11.92 -5.77 -5.79
N ALA A 8 11.27 -6.58 -6.62
CA ALA A 8 10.81 -6.15 -7.93
C ALA A 8 9.78 -5.02 -7.82
N LEU A 9 8.81 -5.13 -6.90
CA LEU A 9 7.80 -4.09 -6.68
C LEU A 9 8.42 -2.77 -6.23
N ILE A 10 9.28 -2.77 -5.21
CA ILE A 10 9.95 -1.54 -4.75
C ILE A 10 10.82 -0.96 -5.87
N LYS A 11 11.53 -1.82 -6.64
CA LYS A 11 12.34 -1.35 -7.77
C LYS A 11 11.49 -0.71 -8.86
N SER A 12 10.30 -1.23 -9.13
CA SER A 12 9.36 -0.61 -10.07
C SER A 12 8.90 0.75 -9.58
N LEU A 13 8.57 0.91 -8.29
CA LEU A 13 8.20 2.22 -7.73
C LEU A 13 9.35 3.23 -7.84
N GLU A 14 10.60 2.81 -7.63
CA GLU A 14 11.77 3.67 -7.87
C GLU A 14 11.87 4.11 -9.34
N MET A 15 11.64 3.20 -10.28
CA MET A 15 11.70 3.49 -11.71
C MET A 15 10.58 4.45 -12.17
N GLU A 16 9.41 4.38 -11.55
CA GLU A 16 8.31 5.33 -11.74
C GLU A 16 8.54 6.67 -11.00
N GLY A 17 9.67 6.82 -10.32
CA GLY A 17 10.04 8.04 -9.59
C GLY A 17 9.16 8.29 -8.37
N VAL A 18 8.70 7.24 -7.69
CA VAL A 18 8.09 7.39 -6.36
C VAL A 18 9.17 7.84 -5.38
N GLU A 19 8.90 8.89 -4.62
CA GLU A 19 9.86 9.46 -3.65
C GLU A 19 9.44 9.18 -2.19
N VAL A 20 8.13 9.01 -1.95
CA VAL A 20 7.56 8.85 -0.62
C VAL A 20 6.49 7.76 -0.63
N ILE A 21 6.51 6.88 0.37
CA ILE A 21 5.45 5.91 0.66
C ILE A 21 4.90 6.20 2.06
N PHE A 22 3.58 6.30 2.18
CA PHE A 22 2.89 6.42 3.48
C PHE A 22 2.35 5.06 3.89
N GLY A 23 2.57 4.61 5.12
CA GLY A 23 2.11 3.26 5.45
C GLY A 23 2.28 2.79 6.89
N LEU A 24 1.63 1.66 7.17
CA LEU A 24 1.74 0.92 8.43
C LEU A 24 2.05 -0.56 8.09
N PRO A 25 3.20 -1.10 8.53
CA PRO A 25 3.58 -2.49 8.22
C PRO A 25 2.74 -3.50 9.00
N GLY A 26 2.75 -4.74 8.52
CA GLY A 26 2.18 -5.90 9.21
C GLY A 26 2.60 -7.20 8.52
N GLY A 27 2.41 -8.33 9.20
CA GLY A 27 3.00 -9.63 8.82
C GLY A 27 2.81 -10.02 7.35
N ALA A 28 1.62 -9.78 6.79
CA ALA A 28 1.27 -10.15 5.42
C ALA A 28 1.94 -9.31 4.31
N ILE A 29 2.58 -8.18 4.64
CA ILE A 29 3.26 -7.31 3.67
C ILE A 29 4.76 -7.11 3.95
N LEU A 30 5.30 -7.70 5.03
CA LEU A 30 6.72 -7.55 5.38
C LEU A 30 7.70 -7.83 4.22
N PRO A 31 7.52 -8.86 3.38
CA PRO A 31 8.43 -9.10 2.26
C PRO A 31 8.52 -7.96 1.23
N VAL A 32 7.50 -7.08 1.17
CA VAL A 32 7.47 -5.88 0.33
C VAL A 32 8.02 -4.66 1.08
N TYR A 33 7.85 -4.62 2.40
CA TYR A 33 8.40 -3.55 3.25
C TYR A 33 9.93 -3.66 3.41
N ASP A 34 10.47 -4.88 3.54
CA ASP A 34 11.89 -5.10 3.82
C ASP A 34 12.82 -4.39 2.81
N PRO A 35 12.59 -4.46 1.48
CA PRO A 35 13.44 -3.79 0.51
C PRO A 35 13.39 -2.26 0.55
N ILE A 36 12.40 -1.65 1.22
CA ILE A 36 12.32 -0.18 1.36
C ILE A 36 13.50 0.34 2.19
N ILE A 37 14.04 -0.47 3.11
CA ILE A 37 15.19 -0.10 3.97
C ILE A 37 16.42 0.30 3.15
N ASP A 38 16.62 -0.39 2.01
CA ASP A 38 17.75 -0.15 1.10
C ASP A 38 17.38 0.79 -0.07
N SER A 39 16.13 1.26 -0.12
CA SER A 39 15.60 2.11 -1.19
C SER A 39 15.82 3.60 -0.87
N PRO A 40 16.02 4.47 -1.88
CA PRO A 40 15.97 5.92 -1.69
C PRO A 40 14.56 6.44 -1.36
N ILE A 41 13.52 5.61 -1.51
CA ILE A 41 12.14 5.98 -1.19
C ILE A 41 12.00 6.23 0.31
N ARG A 42 11.49 7.41 0.67
CA ARG A 42 11.22 7.76 2.05
C ARG A 42 9.93 7.09 2.52
N HIS A 43 10.04 6.19 3.50
CA HIS A 43 8.86 5.67 4.20
C HIS A 43 8.40 6.61 5.32
N ILE A 44 7.10 6.90 5.35
CA ILE A 44 6.44 7.61 6.44
C ILE A 44 5.53 6.64 7.18
N LEU A 45 5.98 6.24 8.37
CA LEU A 45 5.20 5.43 9.28
C LEU A 45 4.04 6.24 9.86
N VAL A 46 2.81 5.80 9.58
CA VAL A 46 1.60 6.41 10.13
C VAL A 46 1.17 5.74 11.44
N ARG A 47 0.15 6.27 12.10
CA ARG A 47 -0.48 5.66 13.28
C ARG A 47 -1.81 4.98 12.97
N HIS A 48 -2.36 5.21 11.79
CA HIS A 48 -3.58 4.59 11.30
C HIS A 48 -3.56 4.57 9.76
N GLU A 49 -3.98 3.47 9.15
CA GLU A 49 -3.92 3.24 7.70
C GLU A 49 -4.77 4.23 6.90
N GLN A 50 -5.94 4.62 7.44
CA GLN A 50 -6.73 5.72 6.89
C GLN A 50 -5.90 7.01 6.72
N GLY A 51 -5.03 7.30 7.70
CA GLY A 51 -4.11 8.43 7.62
C GLY A 51 -3.08 8.26 6.51
N ALA A 52 -2.60 7.04 6.23
CA ALA A 52 -1.70 6.80 5.09
C ALA A 52 -2.38 7.14 3.76
N GLY A 53 -3.64 6.74 3.59
CA GLY A 53 -4.42 7.06 2.39
C GLY A 53 -4.60 8.58 2.21
N HIS A 54 -5.14 9.28 3.21
CA HIS A 54 -5.33 10.73 3.11
C HIS A 54 -4.01 11.52 2.99
N MET A 55 -2.92 11.02 3.56
CA MET A 55 -1.59 11.61 3.32
C MET A 55 -1.11 11.42 1.88
N ALA A 56 -1.39 10.26 1.27
CA ALA A 56 -1.13 10.04 -0.14
C ALA A 56 -1.98 10.94 -1.04
N GLU A 57 -3.26 11.19 -0.70
CA GLU A 57 -4.12 12.17 -1.40
C GLU A 57 -3.54 13.58 -1.31
N GLY A 58 -3.23 14.03 -0.09
CA GLY A 58 -2.65 15.35 0.12
C GLY A 58 -1.32 15.52 -0.61
N TYR A 59 -0.49 14.47 -0.65
CA TYR A 59 0.74 14.46 -1.45
C TYR A 59 0.43 14.62 -2.94
N ALA A 60 -0.57 13.90 -3.45
CA ALA A 60 -0.94 13.98 -4.85
C ALA A 60 -1.45 15.37 -5.24
N HIS A 61 -2.28 15.99 -4.41
CA HIS A 61 -2.72 17.37 -4.61
C HIS A 61 -1.56 18.37 -4.59
N ALA A 62 -0.64 18.23 -3.64
CA ALA A 62 0.45 19.20 -3.46
C ALA A 62 1.52 19.11 -4.55
N THR A 63 1.73 17.91 -5.11
CA THR A 63 2.85 17.65 -6.04
C THR A 63 2.43 17.44 -7.48
N GLY A 64 1.16 17.13 -7.73
CA GLY A 64 0.67 16.68 -9.04
C GLY A 64 1.18 15.30 -9.45
N ARG A 65 1.76 14.52 -8.52
CA ARG A 65 2.28 13.16 -8.74
C ARG A 65 1.39 12.13 -8.03
N PRO A 66 1.31 10.87 -8.48
CA PRO A 66 0.55 9.85 -7.77
C PRO A 66 1.02 9.66 -6.32
N GLY A 67 0.08 9.70 -5.38
CA GLY A 67 0.35 9.34 -3.99
C GLY A 67 0.43 7.82 -3.81
N VAL A 68 1.37 7.33 -2.99
CA VAL A 68 1.52 5.89 -2.74
C VAL A 68 1.28 5.57 -1.28
N ALA A 69 0.29 4.72 -1.02
CA ALA A 69 0.00 4.20 0.31
C ALA A 69 0.26 2.68 0.37
N MET A 70 0.82 2.19 1.48
CA MET A 70 1.19 0.79 1.63
C MET A 70 0.82 0.24 3.01
N VAL A 71 -0.04 -0.77 3.07
CA VAL A 71 -0.61 -1.30 4.33
C VAL A 71 -0.70 -2.83 4.33
N THR A 72 -0.90 -3.44 5.50
CA THR A 72 -1.00 -4.90 5.61
C THR A 72 -2.35 -5.46 5.12
N SER A 73 -2.57 -6.77 5.26
CA SER A 73 -3.82 -7.44 4.87
C SER A 73 -4.97 -7.15 5.85
N GLY A 74 -6.15 -7.70 5.55
CA GLY A 74 -7.29 -7.72 6.46
C GLY A 74 -7.60 -6.33 7.04
N PRO A 75 -7.45 -6.12 8.35
CA PRO A 75 -7.80 -4.85 8.99
C PRO A 75 -7.05 -3.63 8.42
N GLY A 76 -5.77 -3.79 8.05
CA GLY A 76 -4.99 -2.69 7.53
C GLY A 76 -5.49 -2.24 6.15
N ALA A 77 -5.82 -3.20 5.30
CA ALA A 77 -6.41 -2.94 4.00
C ALA A 77 -7.85 -2.42 4.10
N THR A 78 -8.68 -2.91 5.02
CA THR A 78 -10.04 -2.37 5.19
C THR A 78 -10.04 -0.93 5.69
N ASN A 79 -9.06 -0.54 6.52
CA ASN A 79 -8.92 0.83 7.00
C ASN A 79 -8.54 1.84 5.89
N ILE A 80 -8.03 1.37 4.74
CA ILE A 80 -7.67 2.25 3.62
C ILE A 80 -8.80 2.44 2.60
N VAL A 81 -9.92 1.73 2.76
CA VAL A 81 -11.06 1.83 1.83
C VAL A 81 -11.66 3.24 1.81
N THR A 82 -11.80 3.89 2.97
CA THR A 82 -12.33 5.26 3.05
C THR A 82 -11.51 6.26 2.22
N PRO A 83 -10.19 6.42 2.42
CA PRO A 83 -9.40 7.36 1.62
C PRO A 83 -9.24 6.91 0.15
N LEU A 84 -9.29 5.61 -0.14
CA LEU A 84 -9.28 5.14 -1.53
C LEU A 84 -10.56 5.56 -2.27
N ALA A 85 -11.72 5.46 -1.61
CA ALA A 85 -12.99 5.91 -2.17
C ALA A 85 -13.04 7.43 -2.33
N ASP A 86 -12.51 8.18 -1.35
CA ASP A 86 -12.37 9.65 -1.39
C ASP A 86 -11.55 10.08 -2.62
N ALA A 87 -10.33 9.52 -2.75
CA ALA A 87 -9.45 9.76 -3.88
C ALA A 87 -10.10 9.42 -5.23
N TYR A 88 -10.84 8.31 -5.29
CA TYR A 88 -11.55 7.90 -6.49
C TYR A 88 -12.65 8.90 -6.89
N MET A 89 -13.45 9.35 -5.93
CA MET A 89 -14.52 10.33 -6.16
C MET A 89 -13.97 11.68 -6.62
N ASP A 90 -12.82 12.10 -6.09
CA ASP A 90 -12.18 13.37 -6.40
C ASP A 90 -11.20 13.30 -7.58
N SER A 91 -11.08 12.14 -8.24
CA SER A 91 -10.15 11.89 -9.35
C SER A 91 -8.68 12.17 -8.99
N VAL A 92 -8.30 11.86 -7.74
CA VAL A 92 -6.95 12.05 -7.21
C VAL A 92 -6.08 10.84 -7.59
N PRO A 93 -4.91 11.04 -8.22
CA PRO A 93 -4.05 9.93 -8.59
C PRO A 93 -3.41 9.29 -7.35
N MET A 94 -3.76 8.02 -7.09
CA MET A 94 -3.27 7.25 -5.95
C MET A 94 -2.99 5.79 -6.34
N VAL A 95 -1.97 5.20 -5.71
CA VAL A 95 -1.71 3.75 -5.72
C VAL A 95 -1.74 3.22 -4.28
N CYS A 96 -2.66 2.29 -4.00
CA CYS A 96 -2.73 1.56 -2.73
C CYS A 96 -2.17 0.15 -2.90
N ILE A 97 -1.15 -0.19 -2.11
CA ILE A 97 -0.52 -1.51 -2.07
C ILE A 97 -0.87 -2.18 -0.75
N THR A 98 -1.56 -3.32 -0.81
CA THR A 98 -1.97 -4.06 0.39
C THR A 98 -1.33 -5.43 0.46
N GLY A 99 -1.12 -5.92 1.67
CA GLY A 99 -0.79 -7.34 1.89
C GLY A 99 -2.00 -8.23 1.65
N GLN A 100 -1.76 -9.54 1.54
CA GLN A 100 -2.81 -10.55 1.58
C GLN A 100 -2.27 -11.83 2.22
N VAL A 101 -3.16 -12.69 2.73
CA VAL A 101 -2.80 -14.05 3.14
C VAL A 101 -2.18 -14.84 1.97
N PRO A 102 -1.38 -15.89 2.25
CA PRO A 102 -0.86 -16.76 1.21
C PRO A 102 -1.98 -17.28 0.31
N SER A 103 -1.72 -17.41 -1.00
CA SER A 103 -2.73 -17.78 -1.99
C SER A 103 -3.47 -19.10 -1.66
N VAL A 104 -2.77 -20.05 -1.04
CA VAL A 104 -3.35 -21.34 -0.62
C VAL A 104 -4.32 -21.24 0.57
N ALA A 105 -4.33 -20.11 1.27
CA ALA A 105 -5.20 -19.84 2.41
C ALA A 105 -6.41 -18.96 2.04
N ILE A 106 -6.47 -18.44 0.80
CA ILE A 106 -7.62 -17.67 0.34
C ILE A 106 -8.86 -18.58 0.23
N GLY A 107 -9.98 -18.12 0.75
CA GLY A 107 -11.26 -18.82 0.84
C GLY A 107 -11.38 -19.73 2.07
N THR A 108 -10.46 -19.63 3.04
CA THR A 108 -10.45 -20.50 4.24
C THR A 108 -10.80 -19.78 5.53
N ASP A 109 -11.11 -18.49 5.45
CA ASP A 109 -11.27 -17.58 6.59
C ASP A 109 -10.01 -17.56 7.49
N ALA A 110 -8.85 -17.53 6.84
CA ALA A 110 -7.58 -17.49 7.52
C ALA A 110 -7.42 -16.20 8.36
N PHE A 111 -6.53 -16.22 9.33
CA PHE A 111 -6.25 -15.04 10.16
C PHE A 111 -5.87 -13.84 9.28
N GLN A 112 -6.59 -12.72 9.45
CA GLN A 112 -6.44 -11.48 8.66
C GLN A 112 -6.67 -11.64 7.14
N GLU A 113 -7.41 -12.66 6.73
CA GLU A 113 -8.00 -12.73 5.40
C GLU A 113 -9.17 -11.75 5.28
N ALA A 114 -9.23 -11.05 4.16
CA ALA A 114 -10.40 -10.30 3.73
C ALA A 114 -10.40 -10.19 2.20
N ASP A 115 -11.58 -10.15 1.58
CA ASP A 115 -11.72 -9.90 0.14
C ASP A 115 -11.50 -8.41 -0.18
N ILE A 116 -10.23 -7.99 -0.16
CA ILE A 116 -9.84 -6.60 -0.42
C ILE A 116 -10.21 -6.19 -1.84
N THR A 117 -10.13 -7.11 -2.80
CA THR A 117 -10.53 -6.85 -4.19
C THR A 117 -12.03 -6.63 -4.33
N GLY A 118 -12.86 -7.31 -3.54
CA GLY A 118 -14.31 -7.16 -3.57
C GLY A 118 -14.80 -5.88 -2.88
N ILE A 119 -14.17 -5.46 -1.78
CA ILE A 119 -14.60 -4.25 -1.04
C ILE A 119 -14.23 -2.93 -1.73
N THR A 120 -13.33 -2.95 -2.73
CA THR A 120 -12.86 -1.77 -3.47
C THR A 120 -13.36 -1.71 -4.92
N GLN A 121 -14.33 -2.56 -5.29
CA GLN A 121 -14.96 -2.58 -6.63
C GLN A 121 -16.12 -1.60 -6.74
#